data_AF-A0A5K1CA57-F1
#
_entry.id   AF-A0A5K1CA57-F1
#
_cell.length_a   1.000
_cell.length_b   1.000
_cell.length_c   1.000
_cell.angle_alpha   90.00
_cell.angle_beta   90.00
_cell.angle_gamma   90.00
#
_symmetry.space_group_name_H-M   'P 1'
#
loop_
_entity.id
_entity.type
_entity.pdbx_description
1 polymer ?
#
loop_
_entity_poly.entity_id
_entity_poly.type
_entity_poly.pdbx_seq_one_letter_code
_entity_poly.pdbx_strand_id
1 'polypeptide(L)' 'EQMIEPAVKGTKNVIEAAGEAGVERIVFTSSIGTVYMDPNRNPDAVVDENCWSDLEYCKNTK' A
#
# COMPACT_ATOMS: atom_id res chain seq x y z
N GLU A 1 8.16 -13.85 3.51
CA GLU A 1 8.68 -12.65 4.21
C GLU A 1 9.69 -11.81 3.43
N GLN A 2 10.29 -12.28 2.32
CA GLN A 2 11.32 -11.51 1.59
C GLN A 2 10.81 -10.31 0.76
N MET A 3 9.51 -9.99 0.81
CA MET A 3 8.88 -8.97 -0.04
C MET A 3 8.59 -7.65 0.68
N ILE A 4 8.25 -7.70 1.98
CA ILE A 4 7.75 -6.53 2.73
C ILE A 4 8.88 -5.53 2.97
N GLU A 5 9.99 -5.99 3.54
CA GLU A 5 11.09 -5.10 3.89
C GLU A 5 11.70 -4.39 2.66
N PRO A 6 11.97 -5.07 1.52
CA PRO A 6 12.43 -4.39 0.31
C PRO A 6 11.41 -3.41 -0.26
N ALA A 7 10.10 -3.73 -0.23
CA ALA A 7 9.07 -2.83 -0.73
C ALA A 7 8.99 -1.53 0.09
N VAL A 8 9.05 -1.64 1.42
CA VAL A 8 9.02 -0.48 2.32
C VAL A 8 10.29 0.35 2.20
N LYS A 9 11.47 -0.29 2.31
CA LYS A 9 12.75 0.41 2.22
C LYS A 9 12.97 1.03 0.85
N GLY A 10 12.68 0.29 -0.22
CA GLY A 10 12.84 0.77 -1.59
C GLY A 10 11.98 2.00 -1.88
N THR A 11 10.69 1.94 -1.51
CA THR A 11 9.77 3.08 -1.69
C THR A 11 10.25 4.31 -0.91
N LYS A 12 10.65 4.12 0.36
CA LYS A 12 11.15 5.21 1.21
C LYS A 12 12.39 5.87 0.59
N ASN A 13 13.39 5.08 0.18
CA ASN A 13 14.63 5.58 -0.40
C ASN A 13 14.38 6.43 -1.65
N VAL A 14 13.45 6.01 -2.53
CA VAL A 14 13.12 6.77 -3.76
C VAL A 14 12.41 8.08 -3.43
N ILE A 15 11.49 8.08 -2.46
CA ILE A 15 10.79 9.31 -2.04
C ILE A 15 11.77 10.31 -1.43
N GLU A 16 12.68 9.83 -0.56
CA GLU A 16 13.72 10.68 0.05
C GLU A 16 14.64 11.29 -1.02
N ALA A 17 15.17 10.46 -1.93
CA ALA A 17 16.04 10.93 -3.02
C ALA A 17 15.32 11.92 -3.98
N ALA A 18 14.05 11.68 -4.27
CA ALA A 18 13.25 12.59 -5.10
C ALA A 18 13.02 13.95 -4.42
N GLY A 19 12.80 13.95 -3.09
CA GLY A 19 12.73 15.17 -2.30
C GLY A 19 14.04 15.96 -2.31
N GLU A 20 15.17 15.27 -2.11
CA GLU A 20 16.52 15.89 -2.18
C GLU A 20 16.83 16.46 -3.57
N ALA A 21 16.36 15.81 -4.63
CA ALA A 21 16.55 16.26 -6.01
C ALA A 21 15.57 17.37 -6.46
N GLY A 22 14.61 17.77 -5.61
CA GLY A 22 13.62 18.79 -5.95
C GLY A 22 12.59 18.34 -7.00
N VAL A 23 12.27 17.04 -7.05
CA VAL A 23 11.24 16.50 -7.94
C VAL A 23 9.86 17.07 -7.58
N GLU A 24 9.15 17.61 -8.56
CA GLU A 24 7.85 18.26 -8.36
C GLU A 24 6.73 17.27 -8.02
N ARG A 25 6.76 16.06 -8.61
CA ARG A 25 5.69 15.06 -8.43
C ARG A 25 6.21 13.63 -8.51
N ILE A 26 5.73 12.78 -7.61
CA ILE A 26 5.98 11.34 -7.59
C ILE A 26 4.64 10.62 -7.80
N VAL A 27 4.63 9.58 -8.63
CA VAL A 27 3.50 8.67 -8.79
C VAL A 27 3.92 7.29 -8.30
N PHE A 28 3.35 6.85 -7.18
CA PHE A 28 3.62 5.54 -6.59
C PHE A 28 2.62 4.51 -7.15
N THR A 29 3.13 3.43 -7.74
CA THR A 29 2.30 2.31 -8.19
C THR A 29 2.04 1.39 -7.01
N SER A 30 0.89 1.59 -6.36
CA SER A 30 0.37 0.66 -5.34
C SER A 30 -0.36 -0.51 -6.03
N SER A 31 -1.21 -1.23 -5.29
CA SER A 31 -2.03 -2.33 -5.80
C SER A 31 -3.42 -2.30 -5.17
N ILE A 32 -4.41 -2.89 -5.86
CA ILE A 32 -5.75 -3.12 -5.30
C ILE A 32 -5.67 -3.92 -3.98
N GLY A 33 -4.64 -4.74 -3.79
CA GLY A 33 -4.40 -5.50 -2.56
C GLY A 33 -4.25 -4.64 -1.29
N THR A 34 -4.00 -3.34 -1.39
CA THR A 34 -4.00 -2.43 -0.23
C THR A 34 -5.39 -1.93 0.16
N VAL A 35 -6.42 -2.23 -0.65
CA VAL A 35 -7.76 -1.69 -0.54
C VAL A 35 -8.80 -2.75 -0.17
N TYR A 36 -8.84 -3.91 -0.86
CA TYR A 36 -10.01 -4.81 -0.78
C TYR A 36 -9.91 -5.95 0.25
N MET A 37 -8.74 -6.23 0.81
CA MET A 37 -8.49 -7.40 1.65
C MET A 37 -8.90 -7.14 3.11
N ASP A 38 -10.19 -6.91 3.33
CA ASP A 38 -10.77 -6.63 4.66
C ASP A 38 -12.01 -7.52 4.89
N PRO A 39 -11.92 -8.55 5.76
CA PRO A 39 -13.02 -9.46 6.01
C PRO A 39 -14.16 -8.82 6.81
N ASN A 40 -13.93 -7.66 7.43
CA ASN A 40 -14.91 -6.95 8.24
C ASN A 40 -15.72 -5.93 7.44
N ARG A 41 -15.36 -5.72 6.16
CA ARG A 41 -16.08 -4.79 5.29
C ARG A 41 -17.49 -5.28 5.02
N ASN A 42 -18.45 -4.37 5.08
CA ASN A 42 -19.82 -4.66 4.66
C ASN A 42 -19.83 -5.09 3.17
N PRO A 43 -20.37 -6.28 2.82
CA PRO A 43 -20.43 -6.77 1.45
C PRO A 43 -21.11 -5.83 0.44
N ASP A 44 -22.03 -4.98 0.93
CA ASP A 44 -22.78 -4.03 0.08
C ASP A 44 -22.12 -2.64 0.03
N ALA A 45 -21.02 -2.42 0.75
CA ALA A 45 -20.32 -1.14 0.72
C ALA A 45 -19.58 -0.95 -0.61
N VAL A 46 -19.69 0.26 -1.16
CA VAL A 46 -18.88 0.67 -2.32
C VAL A 46 -17.42 0.78 -1.87
N VAL A 47 -16.53 0.14 -2.62
CA VAL A 47 -15.08 0.26 -2.40
C VAL A 47 -14.57 1.52 -3.09
N ASP A 48 -13.98 2.42 -2.33
CA ASP A 48 -13.43 3.70 -2.78
C ASP A 48 -11.97 3.90 -2.31
N GLU A 49 -11.41 5.08 -2.55
CA GLU A 49 -10.03 5.42 -2.18
C GLU A 49 -9.81 5.59 -0.67
N ASN A 50 -10.87 5.58 0.15
CA ASN A 50 -10.77 5.65 1.61
C ASN A 50 -10.67 4.25 2.24
N CYS A 51 -10.92 3.20 1.46
CA CYS A 51 -10.88 1.82 1.93
C CYS A 51 -9.44 1.31 2.09
N TRP A 52 -9.19 0.55 3.16
CA TRP A 52 -7.91 -0.12 3.42
C TRP A 52 -8.12 -1.60 3.70
N SER A 53 -7.15 -2.41 3.29
CA SER A 53 -7.07 -3.82 3.68
C SER A 53 -6.75 -3.97 5.16
N ASP A 54 -7.29 -5.01 5.78
CA ASP A 54 -6.96 -5.40 7.15
C ASP A 54 -5.59 -6.08 7.19
N LEU A 55 -4.65 -5.48 7.93
CA LEU A 55 -3.26 -5.93 7.94
C LEU A 55 -3.11 -7.33 8.53
N GLU A 56 -3.85 -7.65 9.59
CA GLU A 56 -3.75 -8.95 10.26
C GLU A 56 -4.34 -10.04 9.37
N TYR A 57 -5.45 -9.76 8.69
CA TYR A 57 -6.02 -10.65 7.69
C TYR A 57 -5.02 -10.90 6.56
N CYS A 58 -4.41 -9.86 5.99
CA CYS A 58 -3.40 -9.97 4.93
C CYS A 58 -2.18 -10.81 5.34
N LYS A 59 -1.68 -10.69 6.58
CA LYS A 59 -0.56 -11.51 7.06
C LYS A 59 -0.92 -12.99 7.18
N ASN A 60 -2.19 -13.26 7.49
CA ASN A 60 -2.71 -14.60 7.72
C ASN A 60 -3.25 -15.27 6.45
N THR A 61 -3.50 -14.50 5.38
CA THR A 61 -3.80 -15.04 4.05
C THR A 61 -2.50 -15.37 3.33
N LYS A 62 -2.30 -16.65 2.99
CA LYS A 62 -1.17 -17.15 2.19
C LYS A 62 -1.55 -17.29 0.73
#